data_AF-A0A948G756-F1
#
_entry.id   AF-A0A948G756-F1
#
_cell.length_a   1.000
_cell.length_b   1.000
_cell.length_c   1.000
_cell.angle_alpha   90.00
_cell.angle_beta   90.00
_cell.angle_gamma   90.00
#
_symmetry.space_group_name_H-M   'P 1'
#
loop_
_entity.id
_entity.type
_entity.pdbx_description
1 polymer ?
#
loop_
_entity_poly.entity_id
_entity_poly.type
_entity_poly.pdbx_seq_one_letter_code
_entity_poly.pdbx_strand_id
1 'polypeptide(L)'
;MADKKSSSKREENPVTPNAVIEKADKPDAAAETPETALTAPAPDSHEYLRVFQSAQEVCVSKLQALANASDDEDSVGIAKLIRSARPVTKGREEMVNDWNIPVIRIVYGTTKDPARPVAARPGDMYATNGRIIEQGLLFTPLYIFESNRMFQEGNNAPLCWSPDAVVGTMFGACATCVNQPMGKNATGERTDCSNGVCMVALSRDWKLYRLEFFKTSRKAGTSVDRLVRGQDMLWERWYELRTQQVTSNGYEYYVFKTAPAGHDVNNAGVQASDALYDLVKTERDAFLKKFYTQTLQNADNTSGTSTDESVDENALMGGSANTNPTDLSSGDL
;
A
#
# COMPACT_ATOMS: atom_id res chain seq x y z
N MET A 1 62.74 24.90 11.09
CA MET A 1 63.16 26.05 10.27
C MET A 1 62.50 25.91 8.89
N ALA A 2 61.88 27.01 8.44
CA ALA A 2 61.48 27.36 7.08
C ALA A 2 60.33 26.58 6.38
N ASP A 3 59.16 27.24 6.44
CA ASP A 3 58.21 27.55 5.36
C ASP A 3 58.43 27.00 3.94
N LYS A 4 57.32 26.58 3.30
CA LYS A 4 56.85 27.19 2.04
C LYS A 4 55.39 26.85 1.70
N LYS A 5 54.58 27.91 1.61
CA LYS A 5 53.26 27.98 0.96
C LYS A 5 53.40 27.78 -0.56
N SER A 6 52.37 27.22 -1.18
CA SER A 6 52.06 27.42 -2.60
C SER A 6 50.56 27.59 -2.78
N SER A 7 50.14 28.78 -3.24
CA SER A 7 48.79 29.07 -3.72
C SER A 7 48.81 29.09 -5.24
N SER A 8 47.85 28.40 -5.85
CA SER A 8 47.60 28.42 -7.29
C SER A 8 46.32 29.23 -7.53
N LYS A 9 46.50 30.38 -8.17
CA LYS A 9 45.44 31.21 -8.77
C LYS A 9 44.91 30.49 -10.02
N ARG A 10 43.59 30.45 -10.19
CA ARG A 10 42.95 30.07 -11.45
C ARG A 10 42.14 31.26 -11.97
N GLU A 11 42.36 31.53 -13.25
CA GLU A 11 41.97 32.71 -14.01
C GLU A 11 40.46 32.82 -14.26
N GLU A 12 39.98 34.06 -14.29
CA GLU A 12 38.67 34.49 -14.73
C GLU A 12 38.62 34.53 -16.27
N ASN A 13 37.56 33.96 -16.86
CA ASN A 13 37.24 34.12 -18.28
C ASN A 13 36.21 35.24 -18.46
N PRO A 14 36.37 36.14 -19.45
CA PRO A 14 35.40 37.18 -19.75
C PRO A 14 34.28 36.66 -20.66
N VAL A 15 33.03 37.05 -20.37
CA VAL A 15 31.84 36.82 -21.20
C VAL A 15 31.33 38.14 -21.74
N THR A 16 31.18 38.23 -23.07
CA THR A 16 30.36 39.21 -23.81
C THR A 16 29.93 38.57 -25.15
N PRO A 17 28.97 39.13 -25.92
CA PRO A 17 27.61 39.50 -25.53
C PRO A 17 26.53 39.03 -26.54
N ASN A 18 25.27 39.05 -26.08
CA ASN A 18 24.00 39.29 -26.82
C ASN A 18 23.87 38.85 -28.29
N ALA A 19 23.06 37.79 -28.50
CA ALA A 19 22.33 37.57 -29.75
C ALA A 19 20.82 37.78 -29.51
N VAL A 20 20.27 38.77 -30.20
CA VAL A 20 18.85 39.08 -30.30
C VAL A 20 18.23 38.03 -31.22
N ILE A 21 17.26 37.27 -30.72
CA ILE A 21 16.43 36.37 -31.55
C ILE A 21 15.09 37.07 -31.78
N GLU A 22 14.84 37.40 -33.04
CA GLU A 22 13.56 37.87 -33.57
C GLU A 22 12.46 36.83 -33.30
N LYS A 23 11.34 37.29 -32.72
CA LYS A 23 10.11 36.52 -32.62
C LYS A 23 9.38 36.58 -33.97
N ALA A 24 9.19 35.41 -34.58
CA ALA A 24 8.26 35.25 -35.69
C ALA A 24 6.86 34.94 -35.13
N ASP A 25 5.87 35.75 -35.53
CA ASP A 25 4.45 35.53 -35.30
C ASP A 25 3.99 34.25 -35.99
N LYS A 26 3.29 33.39 -35.24
CA LYS A 26 2.65 32.17 -35.75
C LYS A 26 1.13 32.34 -35.63
N PRO A 27 0.35 32.03 -36.68
CA PRO A 27 -1.09 32.26 -36.68
C PRO A 27 -1.84 31.28 -35.79
N ASP A 28 -2.88 31.80 -35.13
CA ASP A 28 -3.88 31.08 -34.33
C ASP A 28 -4.58 30.00 -35.17
N ALA A 29 -4.32 28.74 -34.85
CA ALA A 29 -5.14 27.61 -35.28
C ALA A 29 -6.05 27.22 -34.10
N ALA A 30 -7.35 27.42 -34.30
CA ALA A 30 -8.38 27.01 -33.36
C ALA A 30 -8.30 25.51 -33.07
N ALA A 31 -7.93 25.16 -31.84
CA ALA A 31 -7.96 23.79 -31.35
C ALA A 31 -9.40 23.42 -30.98
N GLU A 32 -10.02 22.57 -31.79
CA GLU A 32 -11.24 21.86 -31.39
C GLU A 32 -10.89 20.94 -30.22
N THR A 33 -11.46 21.22 -29.05
CA THR A 33 -11.40 20.33 -27.89
C THR A 33 -12.09 19.01 -28.24
N PRO A 34 -11.40 17.85 -28.21
CA PRO A 34 -12.06 16.58 -28.40
C PRO A 34 -13.01 16.34 -27.23
N GLU A 35 -14.28 16.16 -27.57
CA GLU A 35 -15.34 15.72 -26.67
C GLU A 35 -14.89 14.41 -26.01
N THR A 36 -14.57 14.48 -24.71
CA THR A 36 -14.17 13.34 -23.90
C THR A 36 -15.36 12.40 -23.77
N ALA A 37 -15.51 11.49 -24.74
CA ALA A 37 -16.53 10.45 -24.69
C ALA A 37 -16.35 9.65 -23.39
N LEU A 38 -17.35 9.70 -22.51
CA LEU A 38 -17.43 8.85 -21.32
C LEU A 38 -17.33 7.39 -21.77
N THR A 39 -16.14 6.82 -21.62
CA THR A 39 -15.90 5.41 -21.91
C THR A 39 -16.65 4.62 -20.85
N ALA A 40 -17.64 3.84 -21.27
CA ALA A 40 -18.39 2.98 -20.35
C ALA A 40 -17.41 2.09 -19.56
N PRO A 41 -17.65 1.84 -18.27
CA PRO A 41 -16.77 1.00 -17.47
C PRO A 41 -16.64 -0.38 -18.11
N ALA A 42 -15.41 -0.90 -18.14
CA ALA A 42 -15.10 -2.17 -18.77
C ALA A 42 -15.99 -3.30 -18.19
N PRO A 43 -16.51 -4.22 -19.02
CA PRO A 43 -17.50 -5.24 -18.62
C PRO A 43 -17.06 -6.11 -17.44
N ASP A 44 -15.76 -6.30 -17.23
CA ASP A 44 -15.19 -7.11 -16.15
C ASP A 44 -15.38 -6.52 -14.74
N SER A 45 -15.63 -5.22 -14.59
CA SER A 45 -15.81 -4.61 -13.26
C SER A 45 -17.11 -5.05 -12.58
N HIS A 46 -18.13 -5.43 -13.36
CA HIS A 46 -19.43 -5.83 -12.82
C HIS A 46 -19.42 -7.24 -12.22
N GLU A 47 -18.67 -8.18 -12.83
CA GLU A 47 -18.57 -9.55 -12.31
C GLU A 47 -17.88 -9.56 -10.94
N TYR A 48 -16.78 -8.80 -10.80
CA TYR A 48 -16.08 -8.64 -9.53
C TYR A 48 -17.01 -8.15 -8.41
N LEU A 49 -17.67 -7.02 -8.65
CA LEU A 49 -18.52 -6.39 -7.63
C LEU A 49 -19.61 -7.36 -7.18
N ARG A 50 -20.20 -8.13 -8.10
CA ARG A 50 -21.20 -9.14 -7.77
C ARG A 50 -20.63 -10.25 -6.88
N VAL A 51 -19.49 -10.84 -7.24
CA VAL A 51 -18.88 -11.92 -6.46
C VAL A 51 -18.48 -11.43 -5.06
N PHE A 52 -17.88 -10.24 -4.98
CA PHE A 52 -17.49 -9.64 -3.71
C PHE A 52 -18.70 -9.30 -2.84
N GLN A 53 -19.76 -8.71 -3.40
CA GLN A 53 -21.01 -8.43 -2.69
C GLN A 53 -21.65 -9.72 -2.15
N SER A 54 -21.69 -10.79 -2.93
CA SER A 54 -22.19 -12.09 -2.45
C SER A 54 -21.35 -12.63 -1.29
N ALA A 55 -20.02 -12.53 -1.36
CA ALA A 55 -19.15 -12.93 -0.25
C ALA A 55 -19.37 -12.06 1.01
N GLN A 56 -19.59 -10.76 0.83
CA GLN A 56 -19.94 -9.85 1.93
C GLN A 56 -21.26 -10.23 2.59
N GLU A 57 -22.31 -10.52 1.81
CA GLU A 57 -23.62 -10.93 2.33
C GLU A 57 -23.52 -12.23 3.15
N VAL A 58 -22.79 -13.23 2.63
CA VAL A 58 -22.54 -14.49 3.34
C VAL A 58 -21.77 -14.25 4.65
N CYS A 59 -20.70 -13.45 4.60
CA CYS A 59 -19.91 -13.10 5.78
C CYS A 59 -20.75 -12.37 6.83
N VAL A 60 -21.50 -11.34 6.42
CA VAL A 60 -22.39 -10.57 7.31
C VAL A 60 -23.47 -11.47 7.92
N SER A 61 -24.05 -12.40 7.16
CA SER A 61 -25.04 -13.36 7.66
C SER A 61 -24.45 -14.27 8.74
N LYS A 62 -23.26 -14.85 8.49
CA LYS A 62 -22.54 -15.68 9.47
C LYS A 62 -22.21 -14.90 10.75
N LEU A 63 -21.67 -13.67 10.60
CA LEU A 63 -21.35 -12.81 11.73
C LEU A 63 -22.60 -12.37 12.51
N GLN A 64 -23.72 -12.13 11.84
CA GLN A 64 -24.98 -11.78 12.51
C GLN A 64 -25.52 -12.94 13.34
N ALA A 65 -25.48 -14.16 12.79
CA ALA A 65 -25.85 -15.36 13.54
C ALA A 65 -24.95 -15.56 14.76
N LEU A 66 -23.65 -15.34 14.60
CA LEU A 66 -22.68 -15.42 15.69
C LEU A 66 -22.93 -14.34 16.76
N ALA A 67 -23.16 -13.09 16.37
CA ALA A 67 -23.45 -12.00 17.30
C ALA A 67 -24.68 -12.29 18.17
N ASN A 68 -25.71 -12.91 17.59
CA ASN A 68 -26.94 -13.29 18.31
C ASN A 68 -26.71 -14.46 19.29
N ALA A 69 -25.67 -15.26 19.09
CA ALA A 69 -25.33 -16.44 19.90
C ALA A 69 -24.19 -16.19 20.90
N SER A 70 -23.51 -15.05 20.80
CA SER A 70 -22.37 -14.68 21.65
C SER A 70 -22.80 -13.92 22.90
N ASP A 71 -21.89 -13.75 23.85
CA ASP A 71 -22.12 -12.91 25.03
C ASP A 71 -22.09 -11.40 24.71
N ASP A 72 -22.35 -10.56 25.71
CA ASP A 72 -22.46 -9.10 25.53
C ASP A 72 -21.14 -8.45 25.04
N GLU A 73 -19.97 -8.97 25.45
CA GLU A 73 -18.69 -8.38 25.06
C GLU A 73 -18.33 -8.73 23.60
N ASP A 74 -18.40 -10.01 23.25
CA ASP A 74 -18.09 -10.48 21.90
C ASP A 74 -19.13 -10.00 20.88
N SER A 75 -20.42 -9.97 21.24
CA SER A 75 -21.48 -9.48 20.35
C SER A 75 -21.29 -8.00 19.95
N VAL A 76 -20.85 -7.14 20.88
CA VAL A 76 -20.51 -5.73 20.58
C VAL A 76 -19.30 -5.64 19.63
N GLY A 77 -18.31 -6.51 19.81
CA GLY A 77 -17.17 -6.66 18.93
C GLY A 77 -17.57 -7.08 17.51
N ILE A 78 -18.32 -8.18 17.40
CA ILE A 78 -18.80 -8.73 16.14
C ILE A 78 -19.73 -7.73 15.42
N ALA A 79 -20.56 -6.98 16.15
CA ALA A 79 -21.38 -5.92 15.55
C ALA A 79 -20.54 -4.80 14.92
N LYS A 80 -19.31 -4.53 15.40
CA LYS A 80 -18.38 -3.62 14.73
C LYS A 80 -17.85 -4.23 13.43
N LEU A 81 -17.50 -5.52 13.43
CA LEU A 81 -17.10 -6.23 12.20
C LEU A 81 -18.20 -6.22 11.14
N ILE A 82 -19.45 -6.51 11.53
CA ILE A 82 -20.61 -6.47 10.62
C ILE A 82 -20.74 -5.09 9.97
N ARG A 83 -20.60 -4.01 10.75
CA ARG A 83 -20.65 -2.64 10.23
C ARG A 83 -19.51 -2.35 9.25
N SER A 84 -18.31 -2.82 9.55
CA SER A 84 -17.17 -2.69 8.63
C SER A 84 -17.38 -3.49 7.35
N ALA A 85 -17.97 -4.68 7.42
CA ALA A 85 -18.15 -5.60 6.28
C ALA A 85 -19.27 -5.22 5.32
N ARG A 86 -20.14 -4.29 5.72
CA ARG A 86 -21.25 -3.85 4.87
C ARG A 86 -20.80 -2.80 3.84
N PRO A 87 -21.09 -3.00 2.54
CA PRO A 87 -20.72 -2.05 1.49
C PRO A 87 -21.55 -0.76 1.51
N VAL A 88 -22.79 -0.83 2.03
CA VAL A 88 -23.74 0.27 1.99
C VAL A 88 -24.31 0.53 3.37
N THR A 89 -24.28 1.79 3.79
CA THR A 89 -25.06 2.28 4.92
C THR A 89 -26.37 2.82 4.38
N LYS A 90 -27.51 2.32 4.87
CA LYS A 90 -28.84 2.84 4.50
C LYS A 90 -28.88 4.36 4.71
N GLY A 91 -29.34 5.11 3.70
CA GLY A 91 -29.33 6.59 3.68
C GLY A 91 -28.00 7.21 3.21
N ARG A 92 -27.04 6.40 2.73
CA ARG A 92 -25.79 6.84 2.08
C ARG A 92 -25.58 6.05 0.78
N GLU A 93 -26.62 5.90 0.00
CA GLU A 93 -26.64 5.09 -1.23
C GLU A 93 -25.62 5.61 -2.28
N GLU A 94 -25.29 6.89 -2.25
CA GLU A 94 -24.30 7.52 -3.14
C GLU A 94 -22.86 7.47 -2.61
N MET A 95 -22.65 7.04 -1.35
CA MET A 95 -21.33 6.93 -0.76
C MET A 95 -20.93 5.45 -0.70
N VAL A 96 -20.18 5.03 -1.72
CA VAL A 96 -19.55 3.70 -1.71
C VAL A 96 -18.55 3.66 -0.56
N ASN A 97 -18.86 2.89 0.49
CA ASN A 97 -17.86 2.58 1.50
C ASN A 97 -16.98 1.47 0.93
N ASP A 98 -15.87 1.86 0.30
CA ASP A 98 -14.87 0.89 -0.14
C ASP A 98 -14.40 0.07 1.06
N TRP A 99 -14.49 -1.26 0.92
CA TRP A 99 -13.93 -2.18 1.90
C TRP A 99 -12.41 -1.96 1.95
N ASN A 100 -11.96 -1.28 2.99
CA ASN A 100 -10.56 -0.91 3.16
C ASN A 100 -10.07 -1.40 4.53
N ILE A 101 -9.08 -2.29 4.50
CA ILE A 101 -8.44 -2.83 5.69
C ILE A 101 -7.24 -1.93 6.05
N PRO A 102 -7.25 -1.21 7.18
CA PRO A 102 -6.18 -0.32 7.56
C PRO A 102 -4.84 -1.05 7.69
N VAL A 103 -3.76 -0.43 7.22
CA VAL A 103 -2.40 -0.97 7.34
C VAL A 103 -1.78 -0.50 8.65
N ILE A 104 -1.15 -1.40 9.41
CA ILE A 104 -0.34 -1.01 10.56
C ILE A 104 1.06 -0.60 10.09
N ARG A 105 1.51 0.56 10.56
CA ARG A 105 2.81 1.17 10.28
C ARG A 105 3.52 1.54 11.57
N ILE A 106 4.85 1.66 11.48
CA ILE A 106 5.69 2.20 12.56
C ILE A 106 6.02 3.64 12.23
N VAL A 107 5.98 4.53 13.22
CA VAL A 107 6.51 5.88 13.08
C VAL A 107 8.03 5.84 13.08
N TYR A 108 8.62 6.28 11.97
CA TYR A 108 10.04 6.59 11.87
C TYR A 108 10.23 8.11 11.94
N GLY A 109 11.43 8.57 12.29
CA GLY A 109 11.77 10.00 12.28
C GLY A 109 11.54 10.66 10.92
N THR A 110 11.63 9.89 9.82
CA THR A 110 11.45 10.34 8.44
C THR A 110 10.10 9.99 7.83
N THR A 111 9.14 9.43 8.59
CA THR A 111 7.82 9.08 8.06
C THR A 111 7.08 10.34 7.58
N LYS A 112 6.71 10.37 6.29
CA LYS A 112 5.92 11.44 5.65
C LYS A 112 4.47 11.03 5.35
N ASP A 113 3.99 9.99 6.03
CA ASP A 113 2.64 9.48 5.82
C ASP A 113 1.58 10.49 6.31
N PRO A 114 0.66 10.94 5.45
CA PRO A 114 -0.41 11.87 5.85
C PRO A 114 -1.36 11.26 6.90
N ALA A 115 -1.47 9.94 6.97
CA ALA A 115 -2.27 9.25 7.99
C ALA A 115 -1.58 9.17 9.36
N ARG A 116 -0.33 9.62 9.49
CA ARG A 116 0.41 9.59 10.76
C ARG A 116 -0.24 10.55 11.77
N PRO A 117 -0.68 10.06 12.95
CA PRO A 117 -1.22 10.93 13.99
C PRO A 117 -0.15 11.90 14.51
N VAL A 118 -0.54 13.16 14.75
CA VAL A 118 0.40 14.19 15.24
C VAL A 118 0.99 13.82 16.61
N ALA A 119 0.22 13.12 17.44
CA ALA A 119 0.66 12.69 18.77
C ALA A 119 1.59 11.46 18.76
N ALA A 120 1.75 10.78 17.62
CA ALA A 120 2.52 9.54 17.54
C ALA A 120 4.03 9.81 17.58
N ARG A 121 4.76 9.10 18.44
CA ARG A 121 6.20 9.22 18.66
C ARG A 121 6.97 8.21 17.82
N PRO A 122 8.26 8.44 17.53
CA PRO A 122 9.10 7.42 16.89
C PRO A 122 9.04 6.08 17.65
N GLY A 123 8.77 5.00 16.92
CA GLY A 123 8.56 3.67 17.49
C GLY A 123 7.12 3.31 17.79
N ASP A 124 6.19 4.26 17.84
CA ASP A 124 4.77 3.96 17.98
C ASP A 124 4.23 3.26 16.74
N MET A 125 3.27 2.37 16.95
CA MET A 125 2.47 1.80 15.88
C MET A 125 1.23 2.64 15.64
N TYR A 126 0.84 2.80 14.38
CA TYR A 126 -0.42 3.43 14.01
C TYR A 126 -1.04 2.74 12.80
N ALA A 127 -2.36 2.81 12.70
CA ALA A 127 -3.11 2.35 11.54
C ALA A 127 -3.29 3.50 10.54
N THR A 128 -3.40 3.18 9.23
CA THR A 128 -3.62 4.18 8.17
C THR A 128 -4.94 4.96 8.27
N ASN A 129 -5.79 4.64 9.24
CA ASN A 129 -6.97 5.43 9.59
C ASN A 129 -6.70 6.46 10.73
N GLY A 130 -5.43 6.69 11.08
CA GLY A 130 -5.03 7.69 12.08
C GLY A 130 -5.13 7.22 13.53
N ARG A 131 -5.33 5.93 13.80
CA ARG A 131 -5.36 5.39 15.17
C ARG A 131 -3.97 4.97 15.65
N ILE A 132 -3.55 5.43 16.82
CA ILE A 132 -2.35 4.95 17.53
C ILE A 132 -2.67 3.60 18.22
N ILE A 133 -1.70 2.68 18.20
CA ILE A 133 -1.77 1.36 18.83
C ILE A 133 -0.79 1.34 20.02
N GLU A 134 -1.30 1.68 21.22
CA GLU A 134 -0.47 2.04 22.38
C GLU A 134 0.15 0.85 23.14
N GLN A 135 -0.44 -0.35 23.07
CA GLN A 135 -0.08 -1.49 23.94
C GLN A 135 0.44 -2.72 23.18
N GLY A 136 0.95 -2.52 21.96
CA GLY A 136 1.08 -3.63 21.04
C GLY A 136 -0.29 -4.04 20.47
N LEU A 137 -0.26 -4.96 19.51
CA LEU A 137 -1.47 -5.48 18.89
C LEU A 137 -1.54 -6.99 19.16
N LEU A 138 -2.59 -7.42 19.86
CA LEU A 138 -2.97 -8.83 19.90
C LEU A 138 -3.79 -9.15 18.65
N PHE A 139 -3.34 -10.10 17.85
CA PHE A 139 -3.95 -10.44 16.57
C PHE A 139 -3.88 -11.94 16.27
N THR A 140 -4.76 -12.38 15.38
CA THR A 140 -4.76 -13.72 14.80
C THR A 140 -4.78 -13.59 13.27
N PRO A 141 -3.90 -14.29 12.52
CA PRO A 141 -3.84 -14.14 11.07
C PRO A 141 -5.01 -14.86 10.40
N LEU A 142 -5.65 -14.18 9.44
CA LEU A 142 -6.72 -14.73 8.60
C LEU A 142 -6.19 -15.22 7.27
N TYR A 143 -5.25 -14.48 6.68
CA TYR A 143 -4.71 -14.78 5.35
C TYR A 143 -3.28 -14.28 5.27
N ILE A 144 -2.33 -15.13 4.85
CA ILE A 144 -0.91 -14.80 4.72
C ILE A 144 -0.51 -14.93 3.25
N PHE A 145 0.25 -13.97 2.73
CA PHE A 145 0.74 -13.97 1.36
C PHE A 145 2.09 -13.25 1.28
N GLU A 146 2.85 -13.53 0.22
CA GLU A 146 4.08 -12.79 -0.07
C GLU A 146 3.80 -11.61 -1.00
N SER A 147 4.64 -10.58 -0.93
CA SER A 147 4.64 -9.46 -1.87
C SER A 147 6.06 -8.97 -2.07
N ASN A 148 6.40 -8.54 -3.29
CA ASN A 148 7.70 -7.93 -3.57
C ASN A 148 7.52 -6.45 -3.91
N ARG A 149 8.43 -5.61 -3.42
CA ARG A 149 8.48 -4.18 -3.74
C ARG A 149 9.91 -3.78 -4.05
N MET A 150 10.12 -3.13 -5.20
CA MET A 150 11.37 -2.52 -5.57
C MET A 150 11.21 -1.01 -5.51
N PHE A 151 12.08 -0.34 -4.77
CA PHE A 151 12.14 1.12 -4.73
C PHE A 151 13.41 1.58 -5.44
N GLN A 152 13.32 2.68 -6.16
CA GLN A 152 14.49 3.41 -6.62
C GLN A 152 14.86 4.45 -5.56
N GLU A 153 16.15 4.74 -5.41
CA GLU A 153 16.61 5.78 -4.48
C GLU A 153 15.95 7.14 -4.80
N GLY A 154 15.49 7.84 -3.76
CA GLY A 154 14.78 9.12 -3.90
C GLY A 154 13.28 9.03 -4.19
N ASN A 155 12.75 7.85 -4.60
CA ASN A 155 11.34 7.69 -4.91
C ASN A 155 10.51 7.21 -3.71
N ASN A 156 9.36 7.85 -3.49
CA ASN A 156 8.41 7.47 -2.45
C ASN A 156 7.50 6.29 -2.87
N ALA A 157 7.31 6.10 -4.18
CA ALA A 157 6.55 5.00 -4.76
C ALA A 157 7.49 3.87 -5.21
N PRO A 158 7.08 2.60 -5.10
CA PRO A 158 7.86 1.51 -5.65
C PRO A 158 7.91 1.61 -7.18
N LEU A 159 9.10 1.44 -7.75
CA LEU A 159 9.31 1.33 -9.20
C LEU A 159 8.60 0.09 -9.75
N CYS A 160 8.70 -1.03 -9.02
CA CYS A 160 8.00 -2.26 -9.35
C CYS A 160 7.34 -2.84 -8.11
N TRP A 161 6.11 -3.32 -8.28
CA TRP A 161 5.36 -3.98 -7.21
C TRP A 161 4.78 -5.29 -7.73
N SER A 162 4.96 -6.35 -6.94
CA SER A 162 4.27 -7.62 -7.13
C SER A 162 3.44 -7.90 -5.89
N PRO A 163 2.11 -7.90 -5.99
CA PRO A 163 1.25 -8.07 -4.83
C PRO A 163 1.34 -9.46 -4.22
N ASP A 164 1.71 -10.48 -5.00
CA ASP A 164 1.74 -11.91 -4.64
C ASP A 164 3.12 -12.56 -4.79
N ALA A 165 4.14 -11.76 -5.10
CA ALA A 165 5.49 -12.21 -5.42
C ALA A 165 5.60 -13.09 -6.69
N VAL A 166 4.58 -13.12 -7.56
CA VAL A 166 4.57 -13.89 -8.82
C VAL A 166 4.89 -13.01 -10.02
N VAL A 167 4.07 -11.97 -10.27
CA VAL A 167 4.27 -11.03 -11.39
C VAL A 167 4.36 -9.61 -10.85
N GLY A 168 5.36 -8.86 -11.30
CA GLY A 168 5.55 -7.45 -10.99
C GLY A 168 5.03 -6.54 -12.10
N THR A 169 4.65 -5.32 -11.72
CA THR A 169 4.10 -4.31 -12.64
C THR A 169 5.00 -3.95 -13.82
N MET A 170 6.33 -3.96 -13.63
CA MET A 170 7.29 -3.47 -14.63
C MET A 170 8.14 -4.57 -15.27
N PHE A 171 8.55 -5.57 -14.48
CA PHE A 171 9.60 -6.52 -14.89
C PHE A 171 9.06 -7.92 -15.17
N GLY A 172 7.74 -8.07 -15.32
CA GLY A 172 7.11 -9.37 -15.55
C GLY A 172 7.28 -10.33 -14.37
N ALA A 173 7.58 -11.60 -14.64
CA ALA A 173 7.65 -12.63 -13.62
C ALA A 173 8.81 -12.39 -12.62
N CYS A 174 8.50 -12.41 -11.32
CA CYS A 174 9.46 -12.20 -10.24
C CYS A 174 10.56 -13.28 -10.20
N ALA A 175 10.23 -14.52 -10.57
CA ALA A 175 11.17 -15.65 -10.56
C ALA A 175 12.33 -15.47 -11.55
N THR A 176 12.09 -14.78 -12.67
CA THR A 176 13.08 -14.55 -13.74
C THR A 176 13.59 -13.11 -13.77
N CYS A 177 13.14 -12.26 -12.84
CA CYS A 177 13.53 -10.85 -12.79
C CYS A 177 15.00 -10.71 -12.38
N VAL A 178 15.77 -9.87 -13.09
CA VAL A 178 17.19 -9.60 -12.77
C VAL A 178 17.36 -9.03 -11.35
N ASN A 179 16.35 -8.30 -10.87
CA ASN A 179 16.31 -7.71 -9.54
C ASN A 179 15.71 -8.65 -8.48
N GLN A 180 15.95 -9.97 -8.53
CA GLN A 180 15.27 -10.97 -7.68
C GLN A 180 15.12 -10.55 -6.20
N PRO A 181 13.99 -10.86 -5.54
CA PRO A 181 13.58 -10.28 -4.26
C PRO A 181 14.31 -10.83 -3.02
N MET A 182 15.31 -11.69 -3.20
CA MET A 182 16.10 -12.30 -2.12
C MET A 182 17.38 -11.54 -1.77
N GLY A 183 17.48 -10.27 -2.20
CA GLY A 183 18.60 -9.40 -1.86
C GLY A 183 19.93 -9.90 -2.41
N LYS A 184 19.93 -10.86 -3.34
CA LYS A 184 21.05 -11.24 -4.21
C LYS A 184 20.51 -11.69 -5.56
N ASN A 185 20.97 -11.07 -6.64
CA ASN A 185 20.73 -11.54 -8.00
C ASN A 185 21.62 -12.78 -8.31
N ALA A 186 21.57 -13.29 -9.54
CA ALA A 186 22.40 -14.42 -9.98
C ALA A 186 23.92 -14.16 -9.85
N THR A 187 24.36 -12.90 -9.79
CA THR A 187 25.78 -12.51 -9.60
C THR A 187 26.15 -12.35 -8.12
N GLY A 188 25.19 -12.48 -7.20
CA GLY A 188 25.41 -12.36 -5.75
C GLY A 188 25.33 -10.93 -5.21
N GLU A 189 24.99 -9.95 -6.05
CA GLU A 189 24.87 -8.53 -5.70
C GLU A 189 23.52 -8.21 -5.07
N ARG A 190 23.53 -7.33 -4.06
CA ARG A 190 22.30 -6.90 -3.41
C ARG A 190 21.37 -6.18 -4.38
N THR A 191 20.13 -6.65 -4.43
CA THR A 191 19.06 -6.04 -5.23
C THR A 191 18.22 -5.11 -4.35
N ASP A 192 17.65 -4.07 -4.98
CA ASP A 192 16.75 -3.13 -4.30
C ASP A 192 15.33 -3.69 -4.12
N CYS A 193 15.05 -4.87 -4.67
CA CYS A 193 13.78 -5.54 -4.52
C CYS A 193 13.70 -6.26 -3.17
N SER A 194 12.74 -5.84 -2.36
CA SER A 194 12.47 -6.43 -1.04
C SER A 194 11.30 -7.40 -1.13
N ASN A 195 11.52 -8.67 -0.76
CA ASN A 195 10.44 -9.58 -0.41
C ASN A 195 9.82 -9.18 0.94
N GLY A 196 8.50 -9.26 1.03
CA GLY A 196 7.74 -9.04 2.24
C GLY A 196 6.76 -10.17 2.49
N VAL A 197 6.48 -10.40 3.76
CA VAL A 197 5.37 -11.22 4.22
C VAL A 197 4.24 -10.28 4.59
N CYS A 198 3.07 -10.46 3.99
CA CYS A 198 1.87 -9.69 4.27
C CYS A 198 0.85 -10.60 4.92
N MET A 199 0.03 -10.04 5.81
CA MET A 199 -1.10 -10.76 6.37
C MET A 199 -2.28 -9.85 6.61
N VAL A 200 -3.48 -10.38 6.40
CA VAL A 200 -4.71 -9.82 6.94
C VAL A 200 -4.95 -10.50 8.28
N ALA A 201 -5.21 -9.72 9.32
CA ALA A 201 -5.34 -10.20 10.68
C ALA A 201 -6.57 -9.60 11.36
N LEU A 202 -7.21 -10.41 12.21
CA LEU A 202 -8.22 -9.97 13.15
C LEU A 202 -7.55 -9.65 14.48
N SER A 203 -7.78 -8.46 15.02
CA SER A 203 -7.31 -8.07 16.35
C SER A 203 -8.29 -8.52 17.44
N ARG A 204 -7.78 -8.59 18.68
CA ARG A 204 -8.62 -8.87 19.87
C ARG A 204 -9.74 -7.83 20.08
N ASP A 205 -9.56 -6.60 19.62
CA ASP A 205 -10.59 -5.56 19.68
C ASP A 205 -11.55 -5.57 18.48
N TRP A 206 -11.63 -6.72 17.78
CA TRP A 206 -12.56 -6.99 16.70
C TRP A 206 -12.40 -6.05 15.51
N LYS A 207 -11.15 -5.81 15.09
CA LYS A 207 -10.81 -4.98 13.93
C LYS A 207 -9.92 -5.76 12.97
N LEU A 208 -10.11 -5.49 11.69
CA LEU A 208 -9.22 -6.01 10.67
C LEU A 208 -8.05 -5.06 10.47
N TYR A 209 -6.87 -5.66 10.32
CA TYR A 209 -5.64 -4.95 9.99
C TYR A 209 -4.89 -5.70 8.90
N ARG A 210 -4.21 -4.93 8.05
CA ARG A 210 -3.19 -5.45 7.15
C ARG A 210 -1.83 -5.19 7.77
N LEU A 211 -1.06 -6.25 7.98
CA LEU A 211 0.30 -6.19 8.50
C LEU A 211 1.27 -6.47 7.35
N GLU A 212 2.25 -5.59 7.17
CA GLU A 212 3.20 -5.65 6.06
C GLU A 212 4.63 -5.74 6.61
N PHE A 213 5.27 -6.91 6.48
CA PHE A 213 6.59 -7.20 7.01
C PHE A 213 7.65 -7.20 5.91
N PHE A 214 8.20 -6.02 5.62
CA PHE A 214 9.29 -5.83 4.64
C PHE A 214 10.63 -5.57 5.34
N LYS A 215 11.74 -5.76 4.59
CA LYS A 215 13.11 -5.42 5.01
C LYS A 215 13.44 -5.97 6.40
N THR A 216 13.80 -5.11 7.34
CA THR A 216 14.21 -5.45 8.72
C THR A 216 13.09 -6.09 9.54
N SER A 217 11.82 -5.89 9.18
CA SER A 217 10.66 -6.50 9.83
C SER A 217 10.26 -7.86 9.26
N ARG A 218 10.82 -8.28 8.10
CA ARG A 218 10.43 -9.54 7.43
C ARG A 218 10.52 -10.76 8.34
N LYS A 219 11.56 -10.82 9.19
CA LYS A 219 11.77 -11.93 10.14
C LYS A 219 10.58 -12.12 11.09
N ALA A 220 9.88 -11.04 11.47
CA ALA A 220 8.70 -11.13 12.32
C ALA A 220 7.53 -11.79 11.59
N GLY A 221 7.27 -11.40 10.33
CA GLY A 221 6.25 -12.04 9.50
C GLY A 221 6.53 -13.51 9.22
N THR A 222 7.76 -13.84 8.80
CA THR A 222 8.18 -15.25 8.58
C THR A 222 8.11 -16.09 9.86
N SER A 223 8.33 -15.48 11.03
CA SER A 223 8.20 -16.19 12.30
C SER A 223 6.75 -16.61 12.55
N VAL A 224 5.77 -15.75 12.27
CA VAL A 224 4.34 -16.09 12.38
C VAL A 224 3.98 -17.17 11.37
N ASP A 225 4.34 -16.99 10.10
CA ASP A 225 4.09 -18.00 9.03
C ASP A 225 4.62 -19.39 9.42
N ARG A 226 5.83 -19.46 9.96
CA ARG A 226 6.40 -20.72 10.43
C ARG A 226 5.63 -21.35 11.59
N LEU A 227 5.10 -20.54 12.51
CA LEU A 227 4.38 -21.02 13.69
C LEU A 227 2.97 -21.52 13.35
N VAL A 228 2.29 -20.89 12.39
CA VAL A 228 0.95 -21.32 11.94
C VAL A 228 0.98 -22.58 11.07
N ARG A 229 2.11 -22.89 10.40
CA ARG A 229 2.25 -24.14 9.61
C ARG A 229 2.07 -25.44 10.40
N GLY A 230 2.20 -25.38 11.73
CA GLY A 230 1.96 -26.52 12.62
C GLY A 230 0.56 -26.57 13.23
N GLN A 231 -0.35 -25.69 12.80
CA GLN A 231 -1.74 -25.57 13.26
C GLN A 231 -2.68 -26.11 12.16
N ASP A 232 -3.88 -26.55 12.54
CA ASP A 232 -4.89 -26.99 11.57
C ASP A 232 -5.51 -25.77 10.87
N MET A 233 -5.65 -24.65 11.60
CA MET A 233 -6.12 -23.36 11.09
C MET A 233 -5.17 -22.20 11.44
N LEU A 234 -5.12 -21.17 10.58
CA LEU A 234 -4.26 -19.99 10.80
C LEU A 234 -4.60 -19.22 12.07
N TRP A 235 -5.87 -19.23 12.46
CA TRP A 235 -6.42 -18.41 13.54
C TRP A 235 -6.66 -19.14 14.86
N GLU A 236 -5.95 -20.24 15.13
CA GLU A 236 -6.09 -20.98 16.40
C GLU A 236 -5.53 -20.20 17.59
N ARG A 237 -4.52 -19.36 17.37
CA ARG A 237 -3.75 -18.72 18.45
C ARG A 237 -3.65 -17.22 18.32
N TRP A 238 -3.63 -16.55 19.47
CA TRP A 238 -3.27 -15.15 19.53
C TRP A 238 -1.75 -14.96 19.40
N TYR A 239 -1.38 -13.97 18.62
CA TYR A 239 -0.03 -13.45 18.50
C TYR A 239 0.00 -12.02 18.98
N GLU A 240 1.16 -11.60 19.45
CA GLU A 240 1.42 -10.23 19.84
C GLU A 240 2.38 -9.58 18.86
N LEU A 241 2.01 -8.42 18.35
CA LEU A 241 2.87 -7.53 17.57
C LEU A 241 3.30 -6.36 18.45
N ARG A 242 4.61 -6.15 18.54
CA ARG A 242 5.23 -4.99 19.20
C ARG A 242 6.26 -4.34 18.30
N THR A 243 6.72 -3.16 18.67
CA THR A 243 7.91 -2.53 18.08
C THR A 243 9.12 -2.75 18.98
N GLN A 244 10.28 -2.89 18.37
CA GLN A 244 11.56 -2.96 19.07
C GLN A 244 12.52 -1.96 18.44
N GLN A 245 13.16 -1.14 19.28
CA GLN A 245 14.29 -0.31 18.88
C GLN A 245 15.52 -1.20 18.67
N VAL A 246 16.19 -1.01 17.54
CA VAL A 246 17.40 -1.71 17.16
C VAL A 246 18.45 -0.67 16.79
N THR A 247 19.64 -0.82 17.35
CA THR A 247 20.80 0.01 17.01
C THR A 247 21.74 -0.81 16.15
N SER A 248 22.03 -0.33 14.93
CA SER A 248 22.99 -0.94 14.02
C SER A 248 23.78 0.12 13.28
N ASN A 249 25.11 -0.01 13.23
CA ASN A 249 26.01 0.93 12.55
C ASN A 249 25.82 2.40 12.98
N GLY A 250 25.50 2.64 14.26
CA GLY A 250 25.26 4.00 14.78
C GLY A 250 23.88 4.60 14.44
N TYR A 251 23.03 3.88 13.70
CA TYR A 251 21.66 4.28 13.43
C TYR A 251 20.69 3.53 14.35
N GLU A 252 19.71 4.27 14.88
CA GLU A 252 18.59 3.71 15.63
C GLU A 252 17.36 3.64 14.73
N TYR A 253 16.74 2.46 14.67
CA TYR A 253 15.51 2.25 13.93
C TYR A 253 14.61 1.27 14.66
N TYR A 254 13.33 1.28 14.29
CA TYR A 254 12.32 0.42 14.91
C TYR A 254 11.93 -0.69 13.95
N VAL A 255 11.71 -1.89 14.49
CA VAL A 255 11.25 -3.05 13.71
C VAL A 255 10.05 -3.68 14.38
N PHE A 256 9.23 -4.36 13.59
CA PHE A 256 8.20 -5.22 14.15
C PHE A 256 8.82 -6.44 14.83
N LYS A 257 8.20 -6.86 15.92
CA LYS A 257 8.46 -8.11 16.61
C LYS A 257 7.14 -8.82 16.87
N THR A 258 7.16 -10.12 16.64
CA THR A 258 6.01 -11.00 16.82
C THR A 258 6.36 -12.11 17.80
N ALA A 259 5.41 -12.48 18.64
CA ALA A 259 5.51 -13.62 19.54
C ALA A 259 4.14 -14.27 19.74
N PRO A 260 4.04 -15.58 20.03
CA PRO A 260 2.79 -16.17 20.52
C PRO A 260 2.37 -15.50 21.83
N ALA A 261 1.07 -15.21 21.99
CA ALA A 261 0.53 -14.59 23.21
C ALA A 261 0.27 -15.61 24.33
N GLY A 262 0.48 -16.91 24.07
CA GLY A 262 0.39 -17.98 25.07
C GLY A 262 -1.04 -18.44 25.41
N HIS A 263 -2.04 -18.00 24.65
CA HIS A 263 -3.43 -18.43 24.78
C HIS A 263 -4.10 -18.54 23.41
N ASP A 264 -5.06 -19.45 23.31
CA ASP A 264 -5.78 -19.74 22.09
C ASP A 264 -6.92 -18.73 21.84
N VAL A 265 -7.39 -18.66 20.61
CA VAL A 265 -8.54 -17.84 20.22
C VAL A 265 -9.81 -18.49 20.77
N ASN A 266 -10.72 -17.69 21.35
CA ASN A 266 -11.99 -18.21 21.84
C ASN A 266 -12.89 -18.66 20.68
N ASN A 267 -13.93 -19.45 20.99
CA ASN A 267 -14.81 -20.01 19.96
C ASN A 267 -15.46 -18.94 19.07
N ALA A 268 -15.87 -17.81 19.65
CA ALA A 268 -16.42 -16.68 18.88
C ALA A 268 -15.38 -16.10 17.91
N GLY A 269 -14.15 -15.88 18.35
CA GLY A 269 -13.06 -15.41 17.51
C GLY A 269 -12.71 -16.38 16.38
N VAL A 270 -12.75 -17.68 16.63
CA VAL A 270 -12.54 -18.72 15.59
C VAL A 270 -13.66 -18.65 14.54
N GLN A 271 -14.93 -18.67 14.94
CA GLN A 271 -16.06 -18.62 14.02
C GLN A 271 -16.13 -17.31 13.21
N ALA A 272 -15.78 -16.19 13.84
CA ALA A 272 -15.68 -14.93 13.13
C ALA A 272 -14.53 -14.92 12.13
N SER A 273 -13.39 -15.52 12.49
CA SER A 273 -12.23 -15.66 11.59
C SER A 273 -12.57 -16.51 10.38
N ASP A 274 -13.30 -17.62 10.55
CA ASP A 274 -13.81 -18.45 9.46
C ASP A 274 -14.68 -17.63 8.49
N ALA A 275 -15.62 -16.83 9.02
CA ALA A 275 -16.50 -16.00 8.20
C ALA A 275 -15.72 -14.91 7.44
N LEU A 276 -14.72 -14.31 8.09
CA LEU A 276 -13.89 -13.25 7.50
C LEU A 276 -12.89 -13.79 6.48
N TYR A 277 -12.37 -15.00 6.65
CA TYR A 277 -11.42 -15.62 5.71
C TYR A 277 -12.00 -15.71 4.30
N ASP A 278 -13.24 -16.18 4.16
CA ASP A 278 -13.92 -16.30 2.84
C ASP A 278 -14.01 -14.94 2.14
N LEU A 279 -14.36 -13.89 2.89
CA LEU A 279 -14.45 -12.53 2.39
C LEU A 279 -13.09 -11.99 1.96
N VAL A 280 -12.07 -12.15 2.81
CA VAL A 280 -10.69 -11.70 2.53
C VAL A 280 -10.10 -12.43 1.33
N LYS A 281 -10.31 -13.74 1.22
CA LYS A 281 -9.84 -14.53 0.08
C LYS A 281 -10.49 -14.06 -1.22
N THR A 282 -11.80 -13.84 -1.20
CA THR A 282 -12.56 -13.38 -2.38
C THR A 282 -12.10 -12.00 -2.85
N GLU A 283 -11.91 -11.06 -1.92
CA GLU A 283 -11.34 -9.74 -2.20
C GLU A 283 -9.97 -9.86 -2.84
N ARG A 284 -9.13 -10.72 -2.25
CA ARG A 284 -7.75 -10.92 -2.68
C ARG A 284 -7.66 -11.51 -4.09
N ASP A 285 -8.42 -12.57 -4.36
CA ASP A 285 -8.43 -13.23 -5.66
C ASP A 285 -8.89 -12.26 -6.76
N ALA A 286 -9.91 -11.45 -6.46
CA ALA A 286 -10.38 -10.44 -7.38
C ALA A 286 -9.39 -9.29 -7.60
N PHE A 287 -8.75 -8.83 -6.52
CA PHE A 287 -7.67 -7.86 -6.59
C PHE A 287 -6.55 -8.37 -7.53
N LEU A 288 -6.16 -9.64 -7.40
CA LEU A 288 -5.13 -10.25 -8.26
C LEU A 288 -5.56 -10.38 -9.71
N LYS A 289 -6.82 -10.79 -9.98
CA LYS A 289 -7.37 -10.82 -11.34
C LYS A 289 -7.27 -9.45 -12.00
N LYS A 290 -7.72 -8.38 -11.32
CA LYS A 290 -7.62 -7.00 -11.81
C LYS A 290 -6.17 -6.58 -12.05
N PHE A 291 -5.29 -6.87 -11.11
CA PHE A 291 -3.87 -6.55 -11.20
C PHE A 291 -3.22 -7.19 -12.44
N TYR A 292 -3.48 -8.47 -12.70
CA TYR A 292 -2.93 -9.16 -13.86
C TYR A 292 -3.50 -8.65 -15.17
N THR A 293 -4.80 -8.40 -15.26
CA THR A 293 -5.40 -7.80 -16.47
C THR A 293 -4.72 -6.47 -16.81
N GLN A 294 -4.53 -5.60 -15.81
CA GLN A 294 -3.85 -4.31 -16.01
C GLN A 294 -2.38 -4.48 -16.40
N THR A 295 -1.67 -5.41 -15.77
CA THR A 295 -0.25 -5.65 -16.05
C THR A 295 -0.03 -6.19 -17.47
N LEU A 296 -0.89 -7.09 -17.93
CA LEU A 296 -0.83 -7.64 -19.29
C LEU A 296 -1.18 -6.57 -20.34
N GLN A 297 -2.23 -5.78 -20.12
CA GLN A 297 -2.60 -4.67 -21.01
C GLN A 297 -1.46 -3.65 -21.17
N ASN A 298 -0.77 -3.32 -20.08
CA ASN A 298 0.37 -2.41 -20.14
C ASN A 298 1.57 -2.98 -20.90
N ALA A 299 1.81 -4.30 -20.80
CA ALA A 299 2.88 -4.97 -21.55
C ALA A 299 2.61 -4.95 -23.06
N ASP A 300 1.37 -5.20 -23.48
CA ASP A 300 0.97 -5.17 -24.89
C ASP A 300 1.12 -3.76 -25.49
N ASN A 301 0.67 -2.73 -24.77
CA ASN A 301 0.79 -1.34 -25.20
C ASN A 301 2.25 -0.87 -25.37
N THR A 302 3.16 -1.41 -24.56
CA THR A 302 4.60 -1.06 -24.64
C THR A 302 5.29 -1.79 -25.80
N SER A 303 4.76 -2.94 -26.23
CA SER A 303 5.32 -3.71 -27.35
C SER A 303 4.93 -3.17 -28.75
N GLY A 304 3.91 -2.31 -28.83
CA GLY A 304 3.36 -1.80 -30.10
C GLY A 304 4.00 -0.53 -30.66
N THR A 305 4.98 0.07 -29.98
CA THR A 305 5.74 1.23 -30.48
C THR A 305 7.10 0.78 -31.02
N SER A 306 7.08 -0.06 -32.05
CA SER A 306 8.24 -0.19 -32.93
C SER A 306 8.23 0.96 -33.95
N THR A 307 9.19 1.88 -33.79
CA THR A 307 9.79 2.72 -34.84
C THR A 307 8.81 3.47 -35.76
N ASP A 308 8.47 4.71 -35.40
CA ASP A 308 8.70 5.82 -36.33
C ASP A 308 8.81 7.17 -35.61
N GLU A 309 9.86 7.89 -35.99
CA GLU A 309 10.12 9.34 -35.92
C GLU A 309 9.75 10.20 -34.69
N SER A 310 10.80 10.70 -34.03
CA SER A 310 10.89 12.00 -33.34
C SER A 310 9.65 12.48 -32.57
N VAL A 311 9.57 12.15 -31.28
CA VAL A 311 8.64 12.82 -30.36
C VAL A 311 9.42 13.66 -29.36
N ASP A 312 9.21 14.97 -29.52
CA ASP A 312 9.67 16.10 -28.74
C ASP A 312 9.39 15.92 -27.23
N GLU A 313 10.44 15.90 -26.41
CA GLU A 313 10.41 15.64 -24.95
C GLU A 313 9.66 16.70 -24.12
N ASN A 314 9.12 17.76 -24.72
CA ASN A 314 8.48 18.86 -24.00
C ASN A 314 6.97 18.69 -23.71
N ALA A 315 6.31 17.62 -24.16
CA ALA A 315 4.85 17.47 -24.00
C ALA A 315 4.37 16.71 -22.76
N LEU A 316 5.26 16.07 -21.98
CA LEU A 316 4.84 15.16 -20.90
C LEU A 316 4.75 15.78 -19.48
N MET A 317 5.05 17.08 -19.33
CA MET A 317 5.02 17.78 -18.04
C MET A 317 3.98 18.90 -18.03
N GLY A 318 2.71 18.51 -18.17
CA GLY A 318 1.56 19.39 -17.93
C GLY A 318 1.48 19.76 -16.46
N GLY A 319 2.05 20.92 -16.11
CA GLY A 319 1.89 21.56 -14.82
C GLY A 319 0.43 21.95 -14.57
N SER A 320 -0.16 21.42 -13.50
CA SER A 320 -1.43 21.91 -12.99
C SER A 320 -1.17 23.18 -12.19
N ALA A 321 -1.32 24.32 -12.85
CA ALA A 321 -1.39 25.62 -12.23
C ALA A 321 -2.68 25.75 -11.41
N ASN A 322 -2.51 26.32 -10.22
CA ASN A 322 -3.54 26.86 -9.34
C ASN A 322 -4.57 27.72 -10.09
N THR A 323 -5.85 27.36 -10.01
CA THR A 323 -6.94 28.33 -10.14
C THR A 323 -7.97 28.09 -9.03
N ASN A 324 -7.93 28.98 -8.03
CA ASN A 324 -9.02 29.22 -7.09
C ASN A 324 -10.25 29.76 -7.86
N PRO A 325 -11.44 29.31 -7.48
CA PRO A 325 -12.53 30.22 -7.15
C PRO A 325 -13.18 29.74 -5.84
N THR A 326 -13.64 30.55 -4.88
CA THR A 326 -14.49 31.72 -5.05
C THR A 326 -14.53 32.44 -3.70
N ASP A 327 -14.36 33.74 -3.76
CA ASP A 327 -14.68 34.72 -2.73
C ASP A 327 -16.21 34.88 -2.69
N LEU A 328 -16.83 34.68 -1.53
CA LEU A 328 -18.20 35.08 -1.25
C LEU A 328 -18.21 35.83 0.08
N SER A 329 -18.05 37.14 -0.03
CA SER A 329 -18.36 38.12 1.00
C SER A 329 -19.83 37.98 1.42
N SER A 330 -20.04 37.65 2.68
CA SER A 330 -21.31 37.83 3.39
C SER A 330 -21.60 39.32 3.54
N GLY A 331 -22.70 39.76 2.94
CA GLY A 331 -23.34 41.03 3.22
C GLY A 331 -24.27 40.94 4.43
N ASP A 332 -24.48 42.11 5.01
CA ASP A 332 -25.35 42.47 6.14
C ASP A 332 -26.74 41.81 6.16
N LEU A 333 -27.08 41.20 7.32
CA LEU A 333 -28.23 41.55 8.18
C LEU A 333 -28.28 40.64 9.42
#